data_AF-A0A3B8VWG2-F1
#
_entry.id   AF-A0A3B8VWG2-F1
#
_cell.length_a   1.000
_cell.length_b   1.000
_cell.length_c   1.000
_cell.angle_alpha   90.00
_cell.angle_beta   90.00
_cell.angle_gamma   90.00
#
_symmetry.space_group_name_H-M   'P 1'
#
loop_
_entity.id
_entity.type
_entity.pdbx_description
1 polymer ?
#
loop_
_entity_poly.entity_id
_entity_poly.type
_entity_poly.pdbx_seq_one_letter_code
_entity_poly.pdbx_strand_id
1 'polypeptide(L)'
;MKLEHNGTRYGGHIVIADTLLNVEQEALPISYESGYVMFPACRFYKYNESVCTFPPFDDQIYEWKDQTFTPKYTLSFGGKDVFKAQGLEAKECNYNYLKDLREGNEIWGINPVETKGNLIVSYWCGNDSYVGVYDKATQTASSYPFANPSEYQLLSNIHHSYNDELVAVVGLNVLDNATILSNYHDSSLDDGFFVVRLKTMHNR
;
A
#
# COMPACT_ATOMS: atom_id res chain seq x y z
N MET A 1 -1.85 0.72 -16.70
CA MET A 1 -1.69 2.13 -17.09
C MET A 1 -0.46 2.21 -17.96
N LYS A 2 -0.47 3.00 -19.04
CA LYS A 2 0.71 3.20 -19.90
C LYS A 2 1.51 4.37 -19.35
N LEU A 3 2.82 4.18 -19.17
CA LEU A 3 3.71 5.26 -18.81
C LEU A 3 4.31 5.82 -20.11
N GLU A 4 3.97 7.07 -20.42
CA GLU A 4 4.37 7.75 -21.65
C GLU A 4 4.91 9.14 -21.33
N HIS A 5 6.07 9.49 -21.90
CA HIS A 5 6.68 10.82 -21.82
C HIS A 5 7.20 11.19 -23.21
N ASN A 6 6.84 12.39 -23.70
CA ASN A 6 7.22 12.89 -25.03
C ASN A 6 6.93 11.89 -26.19
N GLY A 7 5.83 11.15 -26.11
CA GLY A 7 5.45 10.15 -27.12
C GLY A 7 6.25 8.84 -27.05
N THR A 8 7.18 8.71 -26.10
CA THR A 8 7.92 7.48 -25.83
C THR A 8 7.20 6.67 -24.77
N ARG A 9 6.99 5.39 -25.05
CA ARG A 9 6.37 4.43 -24.12
C ARG A 9 7.44 3.67 -23.37
N TYR A 10 7.23 3.53 -22.06
CA TYR A 10 8.11 2.79 -21.16
C TYR A 10 7.48 1.46 -20.77
N GLY A 11 8.31 0.43 -20.70
CA GLY A 11 7.95 -0.93 -20.30
C GLY A 11 8.14 -1.21 -18.81
N GLY A 12 8.70 -0.28 -18.03
CA GLY A 12 8.80 -0.35 -16.58
C GLY A 12 7.62 0.29 -15.83
N HIS A 13 7.27 -0.25 -14.67
CA HIS A 13 6.37 0.39 -13.71
C HIS A 13 6.97 1.68 -13.14
N ILE A 14 8.29 1.84 -13.23
CA ILE A 14 9.04 2.98 -12.71
C ILE A 14 10.01 3.47 -13.78
N VAL A 15 10.07 4.79 -13.94
CA VAL A 15 11.11 5.50 -14.67
C VAL A 15 11.87 6.40 -13.72
N ILE A 16 13.20 6.35 -13.81
CA ILE A 16 14.12 7.27 -13.15
C ILE A 16 14.56 8.28 -14.20
N ALA A 17 14.46 9.56 -13.84
CA ALA A 17 14.80 10.66 -14.72
C ALA A 17 15.71 11.66 -14.01
N ASP A 18 16.52 12.37 -14.79
CA ASP A 18 17.32 13.48 -14.31
C ASP A 18 16.45 14.70 -13.91
N THR A 19 17.08 15.77 -13.43
CA THR A 19 16.37 17.00 -13.05
C THR A 19 15.70 17.73 -14.22
N LEU A 20 16.03 17.37 -15.45
CA LEU A 20 15.46 17.89 -16.69
C LEU A 20 14.38 16.95 -17.26
N LEU A 21 14.03 15.89 -16.53
CA LEU A 21 13.06 14.86 -16.91
C LEU A 21 13.51 13.97 -18.09
N ASN A 22 14.81 13.95 -18.40
CA ASN A 22 15.34 12.95 -19.31
C ASN A 22 15.38 11.60 -18.60
N VAL A 23 14.74 10.58 -19.19
CA VAL A 23 14.71 9.24 -18.62
C VAL A 23 16.09 8.58 -18.74
N GLU A 24 16.64 8.18 -17.60
CA GLU A 24 17.94 7.51 -17.50
C GLU A 24 17.79 5.99 -17.38
N GLN A 25 16.72 5.52 -16.73
CA GLN A 25 16.51 4.11 -16.43
C GLN A 25 15.03 3.75 -16.26
N GLU A 26 14.69 2.53 -16.64
CA GLU A 26 13.41 1.87 -16.33
C GLU A 26 13.62 0.75 -15.31
N ALA A 27 12.66 0.53 -14.43
CA ALA A 27 12.69 -0.53 -13.43
C ALA A 27 11.32 -1.19 -13.23
N LEU A 28 11.35 -2.43 -12.73
CA LEU A 28 10.19 -3.28 -12.46
C LEU A 28 9.29 -3.47 -13.70
N PRO A 29 9.59 -4.43 -14.59
CA PRO A 29 8.88 -4.60 -15.86
C PRO A 29 7.38 -4.76 -15.70
N ILE A 30 6.61 -4.15 -16.60
CA ILE A 30 5.16 -4.29 -16.67
C ILE A 30 4.84 -5.64 -17.30
N SER A 31 4.23 -6.53 -16.52
CA SER A 31 3.74 -7.83 -17.01
C SER A 31 2.37 -7.74 -17.69
N TYR A 32 1.58 -6.71 -17.38
CA TYR A 32 0.24 -6.52 -17.93
C TYR A 32 -0.15 -5.05 -18.06
N GLU A 33 -0.61 -4.68 -19.26
CA GLU A 33 -1.11 -3.35 -19.56
C GLU A 33 -2.64 -3.30 -19.54
N SER A 34 -3.18 -2.33 -18.80
CA SER A 34 -4.62 -2.03 -18.81
C SER A 34 -4.88 -0.54 -18.63
N GLY A 35 -6.03 -0.06 -19.09
CA GLY A 35 -6.56 1.26 -18.72
C GLY A 35 -6.94 1.37 -17.24
N TYR A 36 -7.14 0.24 -16.55
CA TYR A 36 -7.49 0.18 -15.13
C TYR A 36 -6.25 -0.03 -14.26
N VAL A 37 -6.27 0.54 -13.06
CA VAL A 37 -5.20 0.43 -12.06
C VAL A 37 -5.75 -0.22 -10.80
N MET A 38 -5.09 -1.28 -10.37
CA MET A 38 -5.31 -1.92 -9.09
C MET A 38 -4.97 -0.96 -7.94
N PHE A 39 -5.75 -0.98 -6.86
CA PHE A 39 -5.50 -0.13 -5.68
C PHE A 39 -4.17 -0.51 -4.99
N PRO A 40 -3.46 0.43 -4.33
CA PRO A 40 -3.65 1.88 -4.32
C PRO A 40 -3.07 2.57 -5.55
N ALA A 41 -3.45 3.84 -5.75
CA ALA A 41 -2.95 4.68 -6.84
C ALA A 41 -1.49 5.13 -6.61
N CYS A 42 -1.13 5.49 -5.37
CA CYS A 42 0.24 5.77 -4.99
C CYS A 42 0.92 4.46 -4.56
N ARG A 43 2.06 4.12 -5.19
CA ARG A 43 2.79 2.86 -4.98
C ARG A 43 4.20 3.06 -4.45
N PHE A 44 4.43 4.21 -3.83
CA PHE A 44 5.72 4.59 -3.28
C PHE A 44 5.55 5.06 -1.86
N TYR A 45 6.52 4.73 -1.01
CA TYR A 45 6.67 5.34 0.30
C TYR A 45 8.15 5.60 0.57
N LYS A 46 8.41 6.55 1.46
CA LYS A 46 9.77 6.80 1.98
C LYS A 46 9.92 6.20 3.36
N TYR A 47 11.09 5.66 3.63
CA TYR A 47 11.50 5.24 4.97
C TYR A 47 12.98 5.57 5.16
N ASN A 48 13.27 6.49 6.08
CA ASN A 48 14.56 7.18 6.15
C ASN A 48 14.92 7.81 4.79
N GLU A 49 16.16 7.63 4.33
CA GLU A 49 16.65 8.11 3.04
C GLU A 49 16.28 7.19 1.87
N SER A 50 15.64 6.05 2.14
CA SER A 50 15.27 5.07 1.12
C SER A 50 13.90 5.33 0.52
N VAL A 51 13.79 5.12 -0.80
CA VAL A 51 12.51 5.05 -1.52
C VAL A 51 12.13 3.58 -1.67
N CYS A 52 10.92 3.23 -1.24
CA CYS A 52 10.35 1.90 -1.39
C CYS A 52 9.15 1.93 -2.34
N THR A 53 8.88 0.81 -2.99
CA THR A 53 7.80 0.66 -3.96
C THR A 53 7.20 -0.74 -3.93
N PHE A 54 5.96 -0.87 -4.38
CA PHE A 54 5.20 -2.12 -4.37
C PHE A 54 4.33 -2.21 -5.65
N PRO A 55 4.83 -2.88 -6.71
CA PRO A 55 4.15 -2.93 -8.00
C PRO A 55 2.86 -3.76 -7.94
N PRO A 56 1.94 -3.59 -8.91
CA PRO A 56 0.71 -4.39 -8.95
C PRO A 56 1.04 -5.84 -9.24
N PHE A 57 0.13 -6.73 -8.86
CA PHE A 57 0.26 -8.17 -9.13
C PHE A 57 1.47 -8.86 -8.46
N ASP A 58 2.12 -8.19 -7.53
CA ASP A 58 3.32 -8.64 -6.84
C ASP A 58 3.10 -8.65 -5.32
N ASP A 59 3.71 -9.62 -4.67
CA ASP A 59 3.73 -9.80 -3.21
C ASP A 59 5.03 -9.25 -2.59
N GLN A 60 5.84 -8.53 -3.37
CA GLN A 60 7.10 -7.96 -2.92
C GLN A 60 7.04 -6.44 -2.73
N ILE A 61 7.74 -5.99 -1.68
CA ILE A 61 8.12 -4.58 -1.51
C ILE A 61 9.59 -4.47 -1.91
N TYR A 62 9.89 -3.52 -2.78
CA TYR A 62 11.24 -3.25 -3.26
C TYR A 62 11.76 -1.94 -2.67
N GLU A 63 13.07 -1.87 -2.46
CA GLU A 63 13.79 -0.67 -2.02
C GLU A 63 14.78 -0.23 -3.09
N TRP A 64 14.86 1.08 -3.33
CA TRP A 64 15.88 1.66 -4.17
C TRP A 64 17.23 1.64 -3.47
N LYS A 65 18.16 0.84 -3.99
CA LYS A 65 19.50 0.65 -3.45
C LYS A 65 20.47 0.35 -4.59
N ASP A 66 21.67 0.93 -4.54
CA ASP A 66 22.73 0.66 -5.51
C ASP A 66 22.27 0.84 -6.98
N GLN A 67 21.50 1.89 -7.25
CA GLN A 67 20.93 2.22 -8.58
C GLN A 67 19.94 1.18 -9.14
N THR A 68 19.32 0.37 -8.28
CA THR A 68 18.28 -0.58 -8.69
C THR A 68 17.22 -0.77 -7.61
N PHE A 69 16.07 -1.34 -7.97
CA PHE A 69 15.05 -1.77 -7.01
C PHE A 69 15.32 -3.21 -6.61
N THR A 70 15.68 -3.44 -5.34
CA THR A 70 15.93 -4.77 -4.79
C THR A 70 14.79 -5.21 -3.87
N PRO A 71 14.36 -6.48 -3.88
CA PRO A 71 13.38 -6.99 -2.92
C PRO A 71 13.83 -6.75 -1.48
N LYS A 72 12.95 -6.13 -0.69
CA LYS A 72 13.16 -5.84 0.75
C LYS A 72 12.26 -6.70 1.63
N TYR A 73 11.00 -6.87 1.24
CA TYR A 73 10.04 -7.72 1.94
C TYR A 73 9.28 -8.61 0.96
N THR A 74 8.92 -9.81 1.42
CA THR A 74 7.95 -10.69 0.77
C THR A 74 6.74 -10.83 1.68
N LEU A 75 5.55 -10.59 1.14
CA LEU A 75 4.29 -10.57 1.87
C LEU A 75 3.57 -11.92 1.72
N SER A 76 3.03 -12.43 2.83
CA SER A 76 2.23 -13.66 2.85
C SER A 76 0.98 -13.46 3.69
N PHE A 77 -0.17 -13.91 3.18
CA PHE A 77 -1.49 -13.56 3.72
C PHE A 77 -2.29 -14.77 4.19
N GLY A 78 -1.64 -15.70 4.92
CA GLY A 78 -2.33 -16.80 5.61
C GLY A 78 -3.14 -17.72 4.68
N GLY A 79 -2.55 -18.09 3.54
CA GLY A 79 -3.19 -18.97 2.53
C GLY A 79 -4.00 -18.25 1.45
N LYS A 80 -3.95 -16.91 1.43
CA LYS A 80 -4.43 -16.11 0.30
C LYS A 80 -3.26 -15.65 -0.57
N ASP A 81 -3.44 -15.75 -1.87
CA ASP A 81 -2.45 -15.30 -2.86
C ASP A 81 -2.76 -13.88 -3.33
N VAL A 82 -1.72 -13.14 -3.70
CA VAL A 82 -1.88 -11.86 -4.41
C VAL A 82 -2.40 -12.14 -5.81
N PHE A 83 -3.44 -11.41 -6.20
CA PHE A 83 -4.01 -11.50 -7.54
C PHE A 83 -2.91 -11.28 -8.58
N LYS A 84 -2.66 -12.28 -9.43
CA LYS A 84 -1.61 -12.22 -10.45
C LYS A 84 -2.19 -11.76 -11.80
N ALA A 85 -1.35 -11.14 -12.62
CA ALA A 85 -1.73 -10.74 -13.97
C ALA A 85 -2.06 -11.93 -14.90
N GLN A 86 -1.61 -13.14 -14.54
CA GLN A 86 -1.81 -14.35 -15.31
C GLN A 86 -3.30 -14.57 -15.59
N GLY A 87 -3.67 -14.72 -16.86
CA GLY A 87 -5.07 -14.90 -17.29
C GLY A 87 -5.82 -13.60 -17.62
N LEU A 88 -5.26 -12.42 -17.32
CA LEU A 88 -5.77 -11.15 -17.86
C LEU A 88 -5.32 -10.89 -19.30
N GLU A 89 -4.21 -11.49 -19.73
CA GLU A 89 -3.67 -11.37 -21.10
C GLU A 89 -4.65 -11.87 -22.18
N ALA A 90 -5.52 -12.81 -21.83
CA ALA A 90 -6.55 -13.35 -22.73
C ALA A 90 -7.80 -12.48 -22.80
N LYS A 91 -7.91 -11.45 -21.96
CA LYS A 91 -9.05 -10.52 -21.92
C LYS A 91 -8.73 -9.28 -22.75
N GLU A 92 -9.76 -8.62 -23.29
CA GLU A 92 -9.59 -7.39 -24.06
C GLU A 92 -8.84 -6.31 -23.26
N CYS A 93 -8.03 -5.49 -23.93
CA CYS A 93 -7.22 -4.43 -23.30
C CYS A 93 -8.00 -3.41 -22.43
N ASN A 94 -9.32 -3.37 -22.57
CA ASN A 94 -10.25 -2.51 -21.83
C ASN A 94 -11.14 -3.28 -20.84
N TYR A 95 -10.81 -4.54 -20.56
CA TYR A 95 -11.54 -5.31 -19.56
C TYR A 95 -11.35 -4.70 -18.16
N ASN A 96 -12.46 -4.34 -17.52
CA ASN A 96 -12.44 -3.84 -16.16
C ASN A 96 -12.32 -5.01 -15.17
N TYR A 97 -11.09 -5.47 -14.95
CA TYR A 97 -10.79 -6.56 -14.02
C TYR A 97 -11.08 -6.21 -12.55
N LEU A 98 -11.30 -4.93 -12.21
CA LEU A 98 -11.56 -4.51 -10.82
C LEU A 98 -12.83 -5.12 -10.24
N LYS A 99 -13.79 -5.52 -11.09
CA LYS A 99 -14.99 -6.23 -10.62
C LYS A 99 -14.64 -7.64 -10.14
N ASP A 100 -13.86 -8.37 -10.91
CA ASP A 100 -13.39 -9.72 -10.57
C ASP A 100 -12.60 -9.72 -9.25
N LEU A 101 -11.79 -8.68 -9.02
CA LEU A 101 -11.01 -8.52 -7.79
C LEU A 101 -11.90 -8.48 -6.54
N ARG A 102 -13.08 -7.83 -6.61
CA ARG A 102 -14.01 -7.71 -5.47
C ARG A 102 -14.84 -8.96 -5.22
N GLU A 103 -15.04 -9.77 -6.26
CA GLU A 103 -15.78 -11.03 -6.18
C GLU A 103 -14.87 -12.23 -5.86
N GLY A 104 -13.56 -12.07 -6.05
CA GLY A 104 -12.54 -13.09 -5.80
C GLY A 104 -12.07 -13.20 -4.34
N ASN A 105 -11.18 -14.17 -4.11
CA ASN A 105 -10.57 -14.46 -2.81
C ASN A 105 -9.05 -14.15 -2.78
N GLU A 106 -8.58 -13.42 -3.78
CA GLU A 106 -7.17 -13.02 -3.92
C GLU A 106 -6.96 -11.61 -3.34
N ILE A 107 -5.73 -11.35 -2.88
CA ILE A 107 -5.35 -10.03 -2.41
C ILE A 107 -5.23 -9.09 -3.61
N TRP A 108 -6.05 -8.04 -3.63
CA TRP A 108 -6.14 -7.12 -4.76
C TRP A 108 -5.73 -5.69 -4.42
N GLY A 109 -5.40 -5.41 -3.17
CA GLY A 109 -4.82 -4.13 -2.78
C GLY A 109 -3.81 -4.36 -1.67
N ILE A 110 -2.71 -3.62 -1.73
CA ILE A 110 -1.63 -3.66 -0.75
C ILE A 110 -1.14 -2.23 -0.58
N ASN A 111 -1.14 -1.72 0.65
CA ASN A 111 -0.64 -0.39 0.99
C ASN A 111 0.26 -0.49 2.23
N PRO A 112 1.59 -0.62 2.04
CA PRO A 112 2.55 -0.67 3.12
C PRO A 112 2.97 0.73 3.59
N VAL A 113 3.19 0.85 4.90
CA VAL A 113 3.82 1.99 5.57
C VAL A 113 4.83 1.46 6.57
N GLU A 114 5.98 2.12 6.64
CA GLU A 114 7.12 1.65 7.42
C GLU A 114 7.54 2.67 8.48
N THR A 115 7.84 2.16 9.68
CA THR A 115 8.42 2.90 10.81
C THR A 115 9.68 2.18 11.28
N LYS A 116 10.43 2.77 12.20
CA LYS A 116 11.60 2.09 12.78
C LYS A 116 11.27 0.74 13.42
N GLY A 117 10.13 0.64 14.10
CA GLY A 117 9.72 -0.57 14.81
C GLY A 117 8.92 -1.57 13.97
N ASN A 118 8.13 -1.10 13.01
CA ASN A 118 7.12 -1.93 12.34
C ASN A 118 7.08 -1.70 10.83
N LEU A 119 6.70 -2.74 10.09
CA LEU A 119 6.08 -2.64 8.77
C LEU A 119 4.58 -2.90 8.93
N ILE A 120 3.76 -2.00 8.43
CA ILE A 120 2.30 -2.09 8.53
C ILE A 120 1.74 -2.11 7.13
N VAL A 121 0.84 -3.06 6.86
CA VAL A 121 0.31 -3.30 5.53
C VAL A 121 -1.20 -3.33 5.62
N SER A 122 -1.86 -2.32 5.06
CA SER A 122 -3.29 -2.43 4.76
C SER A 122 -3.46 -3.26 3.48
N TYR A 123 -4.38 -4.21 3.49
CA TYR A 123 -4.63 -5.05 2.33
C TYR A 123 -6.10 -5.44 2.19
N TRP A 124 -6.49 -5.79 0.96
CA TRP A 124 -7.89 -6.04 0.58
C TRP A 124 -8.04 -7.39 -0.13
N CYS A 125 -9.10 -8.12 0.22
CA CYS A 125 -9.46 -9.42 -0.34
C CYS A 125 -10.97 -9.48 -0.52
N GLY A 126 -11.46 -9.61 -1.75
CA GLY A 126 -12.89 -9.50 -2.02
C GLY A 126 -13.45 -8.15 -1.55
N ASN A 127 -14.49 -8.18 -0.71
CA ASN A 127 -15.02 -6.97 -0.05
C ASN A 127 -14.42 -6.71 1.34
N ASP A 128 -13.58 -7.62 1.82
CA ASP A 128 -12.96 -7.52 3.13
C ASP A 128 -11.65 -6.75 3.05
N SER A 129 -11.28 -6.17 4.19
CA SER A 129 -10.06 -5.42 4.34
C SER A 129 -9.41 -5.77 5.67
N TYR A 130 -8.09 -5.65 5.72
CA TYR A 130 -7.28 -6.08 6.86
C TYR A 130 -6.10 -5.13 7.07
N VAL A 131 -5.55 -5.16 8.28
CA VAL A 131 -4.26 -4.55 8.62
C VAL A 131 -3.32 -5.62 9.17
N GLY A 132 -2.19 -5.81 8.48
CA GLY A 132 -1.06 -6.58 8.95
C GLY A 132 -0.07 -5.69 9.67
N VAL A 133 0.43 -6.15 10.82
CA VAL A 133 1.51 -5.49 11.58
C VAL A 133 2.65 -6.48 11.72
N TYR A 134 3.81 -6.15 11.17
CA TYR A 134 5.06 -6.89 11.31
C TYR A 134 5.98 -6.11 12.25
N ASP A 135 6.25 -6.69 13.43
CA ASP A 135 7.22 -6.19 14.38
C ASP A 135 8.62 -6.61 13.93
N LYS A 136 9.48 -5.63 13.64
CA LYS A 136 10.84 -5.87 13.11
C LYS A 136 11.80 -6.41 14.17
N ALA A 137 11.55 -6.15 15.45
CA ALA A 137 12.40 -6.61 16.54
C ALA A 137 12.15 -8.08 16.87
N THR A 138 10.87 -8.49 16.92
CA THR A 138 10.48 -9.88 17.19
C THR A 138 10.36 -10.72 15.91
N GLN A 139 10.32 -10.08 14.73
CA GLN A 139 10.08 -10.70 13.43
C GLN A 139 8.76 -11.46 13.35
N THR A 140 7.75 -10.99 14.08
CA THR A 140 6.42 -11.59 14.11
C THR A 140 5.41 -10.72 13.38
N ALA A 141 4.56 -11.35 12.56
CA ALA A 141 3.43 -10.70 11.93
C ALA A 141 2.12 -11.08 12.63
N SER A 142 1.22 -10.13 12.77
CA SER A 142 -0.18 -10.34 13.15
C SER A 142 -1.09 -9.62 12.16
N SER A 143 -2.27 -10.18 11.89
CA SER A 143 -3.25 -9.56 11.01
C SER A 143 -4.61 -9.45 11.68
N TYR A 144 -5.28 -8.33 11.43
CA TYR A 144 -6.55 -7.99 12.03
C TYR A 144 -7.53 -7.55 10.92
N PRO A 145 -8.77 -8.09 10.89
CA PRO A 145 -9.79 -7.58 9.98
C PRO A 145 -10.21 -6.17 10.40
N PHE A 146 -10.62 -5.35 9.44
CA PHE A 146 -11.37 -4.13 9.76
C PHE A 146 -12.78 -4.51 10.21
N ALA A 147 -13.13 -4.17 11.45
CA ALA A 147 -14.37 -4.61 12.07
C ALA A 147 -15.58 -3.80 11.59
N ASN A 148 -15.38 -2.56 11.10
CA ASN A 148 -16.47 -1.73 10.56
C ASN A 148 -16.05 -0.82 9.38
N PRO A 149 -17.00 -0.45 8.49
CA PRO A 149 -16.76 0.47 7.37
C PRO A 149 -16.25 1.87 7.77
N SER A 150 -16.44 2.27 9.02
CA SER A 150 -15.87 3.49 9.60
C SER A 150 -14.36 3.36 9.89
N GLU A 151 -13.90 2.18 10.31
CA GLU A 151 -12.46 1.89 10.52
C GLU A 151 -11.71 1.79 9.17
N TYR A 152 -12.42 1.37 8.11
CA TYR A 152 -11.93 1.41 6.73
C TYR A 152 -11.50 2.82 6.33
N GLN A 153 -12.28 3.86 6.67
CA GLN A 153 -11.92 5.26 6.34
C GLN A 153 -10.72 5.78 7.15
N LEU A 154 -10.48 5.25 8.35
CA LEU A 154 -9.31 5.61 9.16
C LEU A 154 -8.02 5.07 8.53
N LEU A 155 -7.94 3.76 8.27
CA LEU A 155 -6.66 3.14 7.94
C LEU A 155 -6.40 3.00 6.44
N SER A 156 -7.43 3.10 5.58
CA SER A 156 -7.22 3.34 4.13
C SER A 156 -6.51 4.67 3.85
N ASN A 157 -6.38 5.52 4.87
CA ASN A 157 -5.66 6.79 4.84
C ASN A 157 -4.34 6.80 5.62
N ILE A 158 -3.77 5.64 5.98
CA ILE A 158 -2.36 5.62 6.39
C ILE A 158 -1.52 5.81 5.12
N HIS A 159 -1.19 7.06 4.84
CA HIS A 159 -0.42 7.43 3.64
C HIS A 159 1.07 7.56 3.92
N HIS A 160 1.45 7.77 5.19
CA HIS A 160 2.84 8.03 5.56
C HIS A 160 3.07 7.79 7.06
N SER A 161 4.35 7.75 7.43
CA SER A 161 4.81 7.90 8.80
C SER A 161 5.50 9.26 8.98
N TYR A 162 5.43 9.83 10.19
CA TYR A 162 6.10 11.05 10.59
C TYR A 162 6.70 10.84 11.99
N ASN A 163 8.00 11.08 12.16
CA ASN A 163 8.72 10.84 13.43
C ASN A 163 8.49 9.43 14.03
N ASP A 164 8.54 8.39 13.20
CA ASP A 164 8.25 6.99 13.58
C ASP A 164 6.79 6.72 14.04
N GLU A 165 5.88 7.68 13.81
CA GLU A 165 4.46 7.53 14.08
C GLU A 165 3.68 7.39 12.78
N LEU A 166 2.59 6.63 12.81
CA LEU A 166 1.72 6.47 11.66
C LEU A 166 0.74 7.62 11.61
N VAL A 167 0.54 8.18 10.43
CA VAL A 167 -0.41 9.27 10.21
C VAL A 167 -1.56 8.74 9.39
N ALA A 168 -2.75 8.77 9.97
CA ALA A 168 -4.00 8.31 9.36
C ALA A 168 -4.96 9.49 9.27
N VAL A 169 -5.40 9.89 8.07
CA VAL A 169 -6.41 10.95 7.94
C VAL A 169 -7.80 10.40 8.25
N VAL A 170 -8.50 11.02 9.21
CA VAL A 170 -9.84 10.62 9.64
C VAL A 170 -10.85 11.70 9.30
N GLY A 171 -11.95 11.33 8.65
CA GLY A 171 -13.09 12.23 8.44
C GLY A 171 -13.81 12.54 9.76
N LEU A 172 -14.23 13.80 9.94
CA LEU A 172 -14.90 14.25 11.18
C LEU A 172 -16.13 13.40 11.55
N ASN A 173 -16.88 12.95 10.54
CA ASN A 173 -18.06 12.08 10.66
C ASN A 173 -17.76 10.67 11.21
N VAL A 174 -16.49 10.24 11.21
CA VAL A 174 -16.07 8.94 11.74
C VAL A 174 -15.82 9.01 13.24
N LEU A 175 -15.53 10.19 13.78
CA LEU A 175 -15.13 10.40 15.18
C LEU A 175 -16.31 10.52 16.14
N ASP A 176 -17.49 10.86 15.63
CA ASP A 176 -18.73 10.84 16.40
C ASP A 176 -19.09 9.42 16.91
N ASN A 177 -18.47 8.37 16.33
CA ASN A 177 -18.48 7.01 16.88
C ASN A 177 -17.32 6.84 17.88
N ALA A 178 -17.52 7.37 19.09
CA ALA A 178 -16.54 7.50 20.18
C ALA A 178 -15.80 6.22 20.62
N THR A 179 -16.24 5.03 20.20
CA THR A 179 -15.61 3.74 20.55
C THR A 179 -14.28 3.49 19.83
N ILE A 180 -14.04 4.15 18.69
CA ILE A 180 -12.81 3.91 17.91
C ILE A 180 -11.61 4.65 18.54
N LEU A 181 -11.84 5.81 19.14
CA LEU A 181 -10.79 6.65 19.74
C LEU A 181 -10.23 6.12 21.07
N SER A 182 -10.98 5.28 21.80
CA SER A 182 -10.50 4.77 23.10
C SER A 182 -9.28 3.84 22.99
N ASN A 183 -8.96 3.35 21.78
CA ASN A 183 -7.79 2.53 21.52
C ASN A 183 -6.56 3.34 21.05
N TYR A 184 -6.69 4.67 20.86
CA TYR A 184 -5.65 5.52 20.30
C TYR A 184 -5.37 6.72 21.21
N HIS A 185 -4.11 6.88 21.64
CA HIS A 185 -3.71 7.92 22.60
C HIS A 185 -2.94 9.04 21.91
N ASP A 186 -3.30 10.29 22.23
CA ASP A 186 -2.89 11.55 21.60
C ASP A 186 -3.48 11.77 20.20
N SER A 187 -4.52 12.60 20.17
CA SER A 187 -4.93 13.34 18.97
C SER A 187 -4.56 14.80 19.20
N SER A 188 -3.74 15.37 18.33
CA SER A 188 -3.61 16.82 18.24
C SER A 188 -4.40 17.29 17.03
N LEU A 189 -5.22 18.31 17.25
CA LEU A 189 -6.01 18.97 16.24
C LEU A 189 -5.16 20.10 15.66
N ASP A 190 -4.69 19.92 14.44
CA ASP A 190 -4.32 21.05 13.58
C ASP A 190 -5.02 20.87 12.22
N ASP A 191 -5.77 21.89 11.83
CA ASP A 191 -6.33 22.10 10.49
C ASP A 191 -7.16 20.96 9.87
N GLY A 192 -8.07 20.35 10.64
CA GLY A 192 -9.12 19.46 10.09
C GLY A 192 -8.66 18.04 9.75
N PHE A 193 -7.47 17.65 10.21
CA PHE A 193 -6.95 16.29 10.15
C PHE A 193 -6.76 15.75 11.57
N PHE A 194 -6.93 14.44 11.73
CA PHE A 194 -6.60 13.75 12.98
C PHE A 194 -5.32 12.97 12.76
N VAL A 195 -4.34 13.14 13.63
CA VAL A 195 -3.21 12.21 13.70
C VAL A 195 -3.59 11.17 14.75
N VAL A 196 -3.74 9.92 14.32
CA VAL A 196 -4.05 8.80 15.21
C VAL A 196 -2.77 8.07 15.53
N ARG A 197 -2.28 8.21 16.77
CA ARG A 197 -1.16 7.42 17.26
C ARG A 197 -1.62 5.98 17.47
N LEU A 198 -1.23 5.10 16.56
CA LEU A 198 -1.34 3.66 16.78
C LEU A 198 -0.27 3.27 17.79
N LYS A 199 -0.67 3.11 19.06
CA LYS A 199 0.21 2.48 20.05
C LYS A 199 0.48 1.07 19.54
N THR A 200 1.74 0.68 19.42
CA THR A 200 2.10 -0.72 19.18
C THR A 200 1.28 -1.58 20.13
N MET A 201 0.45 -2.46 19.57
CA MET A 201 -0.36 -3.40 20.34
C MET A 201 0.58 -4.45 20.92
N HIS A 202 1.39 -4.05 21.91
CA HIS A 202 2.06 -4.98 22.78
C HIS A 202 0.98 -5.56 23.69
N ASN A 203 0.62 -6.82 23.40
CA ASN A 203 -0.28 -7.60 24.24
C ASN A 203 0.15 -7.49 25.71
N ARG A 204 -0.83 -7.21 26.57
CA ARG A 204 -0.78 -7.53 27.99
C ARG A 204 -0.80 -9.04 28.19
#